data_AF-A0A963GF16-F1
#
_entry.id   AF-A0A963GF16-F1
#
_cell.length_a   1.000
_cell.length_b   1.000
_cell.length_c   1.000
_cell.angle_alpha   90.00
_cell.angle_beta   90.00
_cell.angle_gamma   90.00
#
_symmetry.space_group_name_H-M   'P 1'
#
loop_
_entity.id
_entity.type
_entity.pdbx_description
1 polymer ?
#
loop_
_entity_poly.entity_id
_entity_poly.type
_entity_poly.pdbx_seq_one_letter_code
_entity_poly.pdbx_strand_id
1 'polypeptide(L)'
;RATLLWRALTQWVGGLGILTLFLALIREQPGLHALAGAEAHKIRSPRPEPGVLHTLRILWAIYLGLTAFVAVGLLVGGVGPFDAICHALTTVSTGGFSTHDASIAYYAAADVGSPRLVEYVVILGMLAGGTSFLVHYQLLRGRVRALWALPETRWWWLIVFGGMALV
;
A
#
# COMPACT_ATOMS: atom_id res chain seq x y z
N ARG A 1 -3.82 -24.18 -6.94
CA ARG A 1 -3.46 -22.89 -7.58
C ARG A 1 -4.62 -21.90 -7.54
N ALA A 2 -5.80 -22.19 -8.10
CA ALA A 2 -6.95 -21.27 -8.07
C ALA A 2 -7.34 -20.82 -6.64
N THR A 3 -7.35 -21.74 -5.67
CA THR A 3 -7.64 -21.43 -4.26
C THR A 3 -6.60 -20.52 -3.60
N LEU A 4 -5.31 -20.72 -3.90
CA LEU A 4 -4.22 -19.87 -3.40
C LEU A 4 -4.31 -18.46 -3.98
N LEU A 5 -4.61 -18.36 -5.29
CA LEU A 5 -4.84 -17.07 -5.94
C LEU A 5 -6.04 -16.35 -5.34
N TRP A 6 -7.16 -17.06 -5.10
CA TRP A 6 -8.34 -16.47 -4.46
C TRP A 6 -8.00 -15.89 -3.08
N ARG A 7 -7.24 -16.63 -2.26
CA ARG A 7 -6.79 -16.16 -0.95
C ARG A 7 -5.92 -14.89 -1.05
N ALA A 8 -5.03 -14.82 -2.02
CA ALA A 8 -4.21 -13.63 -2.24
C ALA A 8 -5.05 -12.44 -2.75
N LEU A 9 -5.99 -12.70 -3.65
CA LEU A 9 -6.88 -11.68 -4.20
C LEU A 9 -7.80 -11.07 -3.16
N THR A 10 -8.37 -11.87 -2.25
CA THR A 10 -9.25 -11.32 -1.20
C THR A 10 -8.48 -10.41 -0.23
N GLN A 11 -7.22 -10.73 0.08
CA GLN A 11 -6.35 -9.81 0.84
C GLN A 11 -6.07 -8.53 0.05
N TRP A 12 -5.76 -8.64 -1.23
CA TRP A 12 -5.48 -7.48 -2.08
C TRP A 12 -6.68 -6.55 -2.25
N VAL A 13 -7.86 -7.11 -2.48
CA VAL A 13 -9.13 -6.37 -2.54
C VAL A 13 -9.49 -5.80 -1.17
N GLY A 14 -9.25 -6.53 -0.07
CA GLY A 14 -9.48 -6.06 1.29
C GLY A 14 -8.59 -4.88 1.67
N GLY A 15 -7.29 -4.95 1.37
CA GLY A 15 -6.32 -3.87 1.59
C GLY A 15 -6.67 -2.60 0.81
N LEU A 16 -7.16 -2.76 -0.42
CA LEU A 16 -7.69 -1.63 -1.18
C LEU A 16 -9.03 -1.12 -0.61
N GLY A 17 -9.92 -2.02 -0.20
CA GLY A 17 -11.24 -1.70 0.32
C GLY A 17 -11.20 -0.88 1.61
N ILE A 18 -10.26 -1.18 2.52
CA ILE A 18 -10.09 -0.37 3.73
C ILE A 18 -9.59 1.04 3.38
N LEU A 19 -8.65 1.15 2.44
CA LEU A 19 -8.12 2.44 2.00
C LEU A 19 -9.21 3.34 1.39
N THR A 20 -10.07 2.78 0.54
CA THR A 20 -11.17 3.53 -0.08
C THR A 20 -12.29 3.86 0.90
N LEU A 21 -12.60 2.95 1.84
CA LEU A 21 -13.58 3.19 2.90
C LEU A 21 -13.16 4.34 3.82
N PHE A 22 -11.91 4.38 4.27
CA PHE A 22 -11.40 5.47 5.10
C PHE A 22 -11.53 6.83 4.39
N LEU A 23 -11.21 6.89 3.08
CA LEU A 23 -11.36 8.12 2.31
C LEU A 23 -12.82 8.58 2.20
N ALA A 24 -13.75 7.64 2.02
CA ALA A 24 -15.18 7.94 1.96
C ALA A 24 -15.68 8.49 3.31
N LEU A 25 -15.34 7.82 4.42
CA LEU A 25 -15.79 8.20 5.77
C LEU A 25 -15.29 9.58 6.21
N ILE A 26 -14.03 9.93 5.91
CA ILE A 26 -13.47 11.25 6.28
C ILE A 26 -14.24 12.40 5.63
N ARG A 27 -14.77 12.20 4.42
CA ARG A 27 -15.48 13.27 3.68
C ARG A 27 -16.94 13.41 4.05
N GLU A 28 -17.56 12.36 4.59
CA GLU A 28 -18.92 12.43 5.10
C GLU A 28 -19.03 13.14 6.46
N GLN A 29 -17.98 13.82 6.94
CA GLN A 29 -18.09 14.72 8.09
C GLN A 29 -18.64 16.09 7.67
N PRO A 30 -19.93 16.39 7.88
CA PRO A 30 -20.54 17.66 7.45
C PRO A 30 -19.97 18.89 8.18
N GLY A 31 -19.22 18.74 9.27
CA GLY A 31 -18.79 19.85 10.13
C GLY A 31 -17.67 20.73 9.56
N LEU A 32 -16.72 20.19 8.79
CA LEU A 32 -15.55 20.96 8.32
C LEU A 32 -15.89 21.84 7.10
N HIS A 33 -16.77 21.34 6.22
CA HIS A 33 -17.23 22.07 5.04
C HIS A 33 -18.40 23.03 5.34
N ALA A 34 -19.20 22.76 6.39
CA ALA A 34 -20.27 23.65 6.80
C ALA A 34 -19.76 24.98 7.38
N LEU A 35 -18.63 24.97 8.10
CA LEU A 35 -18.02 26.20 8.64
C LEU A 35 -17.40 27.07 7.52
N ALA A 36 -16.78 26.46 6.51
CA ALA A 36 -16.23 27.17 5.35
C ALA A 36 -17.34 27.70 4.40
N GLY A 37 -18.50 27.03 4.35
CA GLY A 37 -19.66 27.47 3.57
C GLY A 37 -20.50 28.56 4.25
N ALA A 38 -20.34 28.78 5.56
CA ALA A 38 -21.10 29.79 6.30
C ALA A 38 -20.68 31.23 5.96
N GLU A 39 -19.44 31.44 5.48
CA GLU A 39 -18.93 32.77 5.11
C GLU A 39 -19.20 33.15 3.64
N ALA A 40 -19.61 32.19 2.79
CA ALA A 40 -19.78 32.41 1.36
C ALA A 40 -21.27 32.39 0.95
N HIS A 41 -21.89 33.56 0.93
CA HIS A 41 -23.13 33.78 0.19
C HIS A 41 -22.92 33.46 -1.31
N LYS A 42 -23.53 32.37 -1.79
CA LYS A 42 -24.23 32.20 -3.09
C LYS A 42 -24.01 30.82 -3.74
N ILE A 43 -25.15 30.23 -4.11
CA ILE A 43 -25.36 29.17 -5.11
C ILE A 43 -25.04 27.74 -4.65
N ARG A 44 -26.09 27.09 -4.14
CA ARG A 44 -26.23 25.63 -4.13
C ARG A 44 -26.21 25.11 -5.58
N SER A 45 -25.24 24.27 -5.89
CA SER A 45 -25.27 23.35 -7.04
C SER A 45 -25.00 21.95 -6.48
N PRO A 46 -25.79 20.91 -6.85
CA PRO A 46 -25.46 19.54 -6.50
C PRO A 46 -24.33 19.10 -7.43
N ARG A 47 -23.10 19.47 -7.10
CA ARG A 47 -21.93 18.97 -7.80
C ARG A 47 -21.50 17.69 -7.08
N PRO A 48 -21.38 16.55 -7.77
CA PRO A 48 -20.51 15.48 -7.29
C PRO A 48 -19.14 16.13 -7.11
N GLU A 49 -18.62 16.20 -5.88
CA GLU A 49 -17.39 16.95 -5.62
C GLU A 49 -16.25 16.42 -6.51
N PRO A 50 -15.61 17.26 -7.35
CA PRO A 50 -14.66 16.82 -8.37
C PRO A 50 -13.40 16.09 -7.86
N GLY A 51 -13.23 15.95 -6.54
CA GLY A 51 -12.02 15.43 -5.92
C GLY A 51 -12.04 13.93 -5.58
N VAL A 52 -13.19 13.30 -5.35
CA VAL A 52 -13.22 11.93 -4.77
C VAL A 52 -12.75 10.89 -5.76
N LEU A 53 -13.39 10.85 -6.94
CA LEU A 53 -12.99 9.93 -8.01
C LEU A 53 -11.55 10.17 -8.47
N HIS A 54 -11.10 11.43 -8.47
CA HIS A 54 -9.72 11.77 -8.80
C HIS A 54 -8.73 11.22 -7.77
N THR A 55 -9.01 11.40 -6.47
CA THR A 55 -8.18 10.89 -5.38
C THR A 55 -8.16 9.36 -5.37
N LEU A 56 -9.31 8.71 -5.58
CA LEU A 56 -9.39 7.25 -5.72
C LEU A 56 -8.52 6.75 -6.88
N ARG A 57 -8.61 7.36 -8.07
CA ARG A 57 -7.76 6.98 -9.22
C ARG A 57 -6.27 7.06 -8.91
N ILE A 58 -5.85 8.09 -8.19
CA ILE A 58 -4.46 8.25 -7.75
C ILE A 58 -4.05 7.12 -6.80
N LEU A 59 -4.86 6.84 -5.78
CA LEU A 59 -4.58 5.76 -4.82
C LEU A 59 -4.50 4.40 -5.51
N TRP A 60 -5.44 4.14 -6.43
CA TRP A 60 -5.43 2.94 -7.27
C TRP A 60 -4.15 2.83 -8.10
N ALA A 61 -3.71 3.91 -8.74
CA ALA A 61 -2.48 3.93 -9.52
C ALA A 61 -1.24 3.63 -8.66
N ILE A 62 -1.16 4.22 -7.45
CA ILE A 62 -0.06 3.95 -6.52
C ILE A 62 -0.08 2.49 -6.06
N TYR A 63 -1.24 1.98 -5.66
CA TYR A 63 -1.39 0.62 -5.16
C TYR A 63 -1.04 -0.43 -6.23
N LEU A 64 -1.53 -0.24 -7.46
CA LEU A 64 -1.18 -1.08 -8.60
C LEU A 64 0.31 -0.95 -8.95
N GLY A 65 0.87 0.25 -8.92
CA GLY A 65 2.29 0.50 -9.17
C GLY A 65 3.20 -0.22 -8.16
N LEU A 66 2.86 -0.15 -6.87
CA LEU A 66 3.55 -0.89 -5.81
C LEU A 66 3.42 -2.41 -5.99
N THR A 67 2.22 -2.89 -6.34
CA THR A 67 1.98 -4.32 -6.59
C THR A 67 2.84 -4.81 -7.76
N ALA A 68 2.89 -4.04 -8.85
CA ALA A 68 3.73 -4.37 -10.00
C ALA A 68 5.23 -4.32 -9.65
N PHE A 69 5.66 -3.33 -8.87
CA PHE A 69 7.05 -3.21 -8.40
C PHE A 69 7.49 -4.45 -7.61
N VAL A 70 6.66 -4.90 -6.65
CA VAL A 70 6.96 -6.11 -5.87
C VAL A 70 6.92 -7.36 -6.76
N ALA A 71 5.92 -7.50 -7.63
CA ALA A 71 5.80 -8.66 -8.52
C ALA A 71 7.01 -8.81 -9.45
N VAL A 72 7.45 -7.71 -10.07
CA VAL A 72 8.64 -7.69 -10.93
C VAL A 72 9.91 -7.96 -10.13
N GLY A 73 10.06 -7.37 -8.94
CA GLY A 73 11.20 -7.64 -8.07
C GLY A 73 11.32 -9.12 -7.68
N LEU A 74 10.19 -9.77 -7.37
CA LEU A 74 10.13 -11.19 -7.06
C LEU A 74 10.45 -12.07 -8.28
N LEU A 75 9.95 -11.71 -9.46
CA LEU A 75 10.29 -12.40 -10.72
C LEU A 75 11.79 -12.32 -11.01
N VAL A 76 12.40 -11.15 -10.85
CA VAL A 76 13.86 -10.96 -10.99
C VAL A 76 14.63 -11.76 -9.94
N GLY A 77 14.06 -11.92 -8.74
CA GLY A 77 14.60 -12.80 -7.69
C GLY A 77 14.56 -14.30 -8.01
N GLY A 78 13.95 -14.71 -9.14
CA GLY A 78 13.85 -16.10 -9.56
C GLY A 78 12.59 -16.82 -9.08
N VAL A 79 11.65 -16.10 -8.45
CA VAL A 79 10.37 -16.66 -8.02
C VAL A 79 9.48 -16.92 -9.23
N GLY A 80 8.82 -18.09 -9.25
CA GLY A 80 7.89 -18.44 -10.33
C GLY A 80 6.75 -17.41 -10.47
N PRO A 81 6.22 -17.18 -11.68
CA PRO A 81 5.29 -16.08 -11.94
C PRO A 81 4.00 -16.15 -11.14
N PHE A 82 3.48 -17.35 -10.91
CA PHE A 82 2.29 -17.56 -10.09
C PHE A 82 2.51 -17.11 -8.64
N ASP A 83 3.64 -17.51 -8.06
CA ASP A 83 3.99 -17.19 -6.68
C ASP A 83 4.33 -15.71 -6.54
N ALA A 84 5.07 -15.14 -7.50
CA ALA A 84 5.45 -13.72 -7.50
C ALA A 84 4.20 -12.82 -7.48
N ILE A 85 3.17 -13.15 -8.27
CA ILE A 85 1.90 -12.41 -8.26
C ILE A 85 1.19 -12.58 -6.91
N CYS A 86 1.06 -13.81 -6.41
CA CYS A 86 0.38 -14.05 -5.13
C CYS A 86 1.07 -13.31 -3.98
N HIS A 87 2.40 -13.39 -3.90
CA HIS A 87 3.18 -12.69 -2.88
C HIS A 87 3.14 -11.17 -3.04
N ALA A 88 3.12 -10.62 -4.26
CA ALA A 88 2.97 -9.19 -4.45
C ALA A 88 1.60 -8.66 -3.97
N LEU A 89 0.53 -9.40 -4.28
CA LEU A 89 -0.84 -9.07 -3.85
C LEU A 89 -0.97 -9.02 -2.31
N THR A 90 -0.35 -9.99 -1.62
CA THR A 90 -0.43 -10.09 -0.15
C THR A 90 0.54 -9.16 0.57
N THR A 91 1.69 -8.86 -0.05
CA THR A 91 2.70 -7.94 0.52
C THR A 91 2.19 -6.50 0.55
N VAL A 92 1.66 -6.01 -0.58
CA VAL A 92 1.21 -4.61 -0.67
C VAL A 92 -0.07 -4.35 0.14
N SER A 93 -0.91 -5.38 0.34
CA SER A 93 -2.07 -5.31 1.24
C SER A 93 -1.71 -5.50 2.72
N THR A 94 -0.43 -5.72 3.05
CA THR A 94 0.04 -6.04 4.41
C THR A 94 -0.62 -7.30 5.02
N GLY A 95 -1.09 -8.23 4.17
CA GLY A 95 -1.87 -9.40 4.59
C GLY A 95 -1.03 -10.63 4.96
N GLY A 96 0.18 -10.79 4.40
CA GLY A 96 1.14 -11.82 4.82
C GLY A 96 0.84 -13.27 4.42
N PHE A 97 -0.17 -13.55 3.59
CA PHE A 97 -0.37 -14.90 3.05
C PHE A 97 0.70 -15.27 2.01
N SER A 98 0.99 -16.56 1.93
CA SER A 98 1.92 -17.17 0.98
C SER A 98 1.29 -18.36 0.27
N THR A 99 1.88 -18.73 -0.87
CA THR A 99 1.59 -19.97 -1.59
C THR A 99 2.30 -21.20 -0.98
N HIS A 100 3.25 -20.99 -0.07
CA HIS A 100 4.04 -22.01 0.60
C HIS A 100 3.87 -21.94 2.12
N ASP A 101 3.89 -23.10 2.79
CA ASP A 101 3.70 -23.18 4.25
C ASP A 101 4.85 -22.50 5.01
N ALA A 102 6.08 -22.56 4.48
CA ALA A 102 7.24 -21.87 5.02
C ALA A 102 7.30 -20.37 4.64
N SER A 103 6.26 -19.83 4.00
CA SER A 103 6.20 -18.44 3.53
C SER A 103 7.44 -18.05 2.70
N ILE A 104 8.00 -16.86 2.91
CA ILE A 104 9.20 -16.38 2.20
C ILE A 104 10.44 -17.24 2.51
N ALA A 105 10.51 -17.87 3.68
CA ALA A 105 11.64 -18.74 4.04
C ALA A 105 11.76 -19.97 3.13
N TYR A 106 10.68 -20.35 2.42
CA TYR A 106 10.73 -21.37 1.38
C TYR A 106 11.81 -21.09 0.32
N TYR A 107 11.93 -19.83 -0.14
CA TYR A 107 12.86 -19.48 -1.21
C TYR A 107 14.33 -19.58 -0.79
N ALA A 108 14.62 -19.29 0.48
CA ALA A 108 15.94 -19.51 1.07
C ALA A 108 16.23 -21.01 1.26
N ALA A 109 15.27 -21.80 1.72
CA ALA A 109 15.45 -23.23 1.95
C ALA A 109 15.56 -24.06 0.64
N ALA A 110 14.83 -23.65 -0.39
CA ALA A 110 14.82 -24.31 -1.70
C ALA A 110 15.92 -23.82 -2.66
N ASP A 111 16.77 -22.87 -2.22
CA ASP A 111 17.84 -22.24 -3.00
C ASP A 111 17.38 -21.74 -4.38
N VAL A 112 16.17 -21.16 -4.43
CA VAL A 112 15.56 -20.71 -5.68
C VAL A 112 16.03 -19.30 -5.99
N GLY A 113 16.85 -19.16 -7.03
CA GLY A 113 17.27 -17.87 -7.56
C GLY A 113 18.14 -17.07 -6.60
N SER A 114 17.69 -15.88 -6.20
CA SER A 114 18.39 -14.99 -5.26
C SER A 114 17.55 -14.76 -4.01
N PRO A 115 17.62 -15.65 -3.00
CA PRO A 115 16.74 -15.60 -1.83
C PRO A 115 16.85 -14.29 -1.05
N ARG A 116 18.04 -13.70 -0.95
CA ARG A 116 18.25 -12.39 -0.32
C ARG A 116 17.53 -11.26 -1.05
N LEU A 117 17.47 -11.33 -2.39
CA LEU A 117 16.78 -10.33 -3.19
C LEU A 117 15.27 -10.42 -2.96
N VAL A 118 14.73 -11.63 -2.87
CA VAL A 118 13.32 -11.87 -2.53
C VAL A 118 12.97 -11.26 -1.17
N GLU A 119 13.78 -11.53 -0.14
CA GLU A 119 13.59 -10.94 1.19
C GLU A 119 13.61 -9.41 1.15
N TYR A 120 14.61 -8.81 0.50
CA TYR A 120 14.69 -7.34 0.41
C TYR A 120 13.52 -6.73 -0.36
N VAL A 121 13.08 -7.34 -1.45
CA VAL A 121 11.91 -6.87 -2.21
C VAL A 121 10.65 -6.93 -1.36
N VAL A 122 10.44 -8.02 -0.60
CA VAL A 122 9.28 -8.16 0.29
C VAL A 122 9.35 -7.16 1.43
N ILE A 123 10.51 -6.98 2.07
CA ILE A 123 10.72 -5.98 3.14
C ILE A 123 10.41 -4.58 2.60
N LEU A 124 10.94 -4.20 1.45
CA LEU A 124 10.65 -2.91 0.83
C LEU A 124 9.16 -2.77 0.50
N GLY A 125 8.51 -3.84 0.02
CA GLY A 125 7.07 -3.88 -0.23
C GLY A 125 6.24 -3.70 1.04
N MET A 126 6.64 -4.33 2.15
CA MET A 126 5.99 -4.18 3.46
C MET A 126 6.17 -2.76 4.01
N LEU A 127 7.38 -2.22 3.88
CA LEU A 127 7.67 -0.84 4.30
C LEU A 127 6.85 0.16 3.49
N ALA A 128 6.80 0.00 2.17
CA ALA A 128 5.95 0.83 1.31
C ALA A 128 4.47 0.66 1.68
N GLY A 129 3.93 -0.56 1.72
CA GLY A 129 2.51 -0.81 2.03
C GLY A 129 2.09 -0.35 3.43
N GLY A 130 3.01 -0.38 4.41
CA GLY A 130 2.75 0.08 5.77
C GLY A 130 2.83 1.60 5.96
N THR A 131 3.40 2.35 5.01
CA THR A 131 3.42 3.82 5.06
C THR A 131 2.17 4.42 4.43
N SER A 132 1.82 5.63 4.85
CA SER A 132 0.66 6.33 4.31
C SER A 132 0.76 6.51 2.79
N PHE A 133 -0.32 6.18 2.05
CA PHE A 133 -0.41 6.39 0.61
C PHE A 133 -0.26 7.87 0.21
N LEU A 134 -0.54 8.80 1.13
CA LEU A 134 -0.29 10.23 0.93
C LEU A 134 1.20 10.53 0.74
N VAL A 135 2.09 9.80 1.44
CA VAL A 135 3.55 9.96 1.31
C VAL A 135 4.00 9.54 -0.08
N HIS A 136 3.52 8.41 -0.57
CA HIS A 136 3.80 7.94 -1.93
C HIS A 136 3.33 8.95 -2.98
N TYR A 137 2.14 9.51 -2.79
CA TYR A 137 1.62 10.55 -3.67
C TYR A 137 2.53 11.80 -3.71
N GLN A 138 3.01 12.24 -2.54
CA GLN A 138 3.89 13.39 -2.44
C GLN A 138 5.27 13.10 -3.04
N LEU A 139 5.76 11.86 -2.90
CA LEU A 139 7.01 11.40 -3.50
C LEU A 139 6.94 11.44 -5.04
N LEU A 140 5.83 11.00 -5.63
CA LEU A 140 5.58 11.08 -7.08
C LEU A 140 5.56 12.52 -7.60
N ARG A 141 5.23 13.51 -6.75
CA ARG A 141 5.33 14.95 -7.07
C ARG A 141 6.72 15.55 -6.81
N GLY A 142 7.74 14.71 -6.54
CA GLY A 142 9.12 15.14 -6.27
C GLY A 142 9.35 15.71 -4.86
N ARG A 143 8.36 15.64 -3.96
CA ARG A 143 8.46 16.20 -2.61
C ARG A 143 9.04 15.19 -1.64
N VAL A 144 10.32 14.86 -1.82
CA VAL A 144 11.05 13.88 -0.98
C VAL A 144 11.05 14.23 0.51
N ARG A 145 10.91 15.51 0.86
CA ARG A 145 10.77 15.98 2.25
C ARG A 145 9.57 15.37 2.97
N ALA A 146 8.54 14.93 2.24
CA ALA A 146 7.35 14.30 2.82
C ALA A 146 7.65 13.03 3.62
N LEU A 147 8.76 12.32 3.32
CA LEU A 147 9.19 11.14 4.07
C LEU A 147 9.52 11.44 5.54
N TRP A 148 9.91 12.68 5.85
CA TRP A 148 10.37 13.08 7.19
C TRP A 148 9.61 14.28 7.76
N ALA A 149 8.83 14.99 6.94
CA ALA A 149 8.08 16.16 7.39
C ALA A 149 6.83 15.80 8.21
N LEU A 150 6.22 14.63 7.94
CA LEU A 150 4.98 14.22 8.59
C LEU A 150 5.28 13.49 9.92
N PRO A 151 4.60 13.87 11.03
CA PRO A 151 4.77 13.20 12.32
C PRO A 151 4.50 11.69 12.24
N GLU A 152 3.45 11.30 11.53
CA GLU A 152 3.06 9.89 11.35
C GLU A 152 4.18 9.06 10.72
N THR A 153 4.77 9.55 9.64
CA THR A 153 5.86 8.86 8.94
C THR A 153 7.12 8.78 9.80
N ARG A 154 7.42 9.83 10.58
CA ARG A 154 8.54 9.80 11.53
C ARG A 154 8.34 8.75 12.62
N TRP A 155 7.16 8.72 13.23
CA TRP A 155 6.84 7.71 14.25
C TRP A 155 6.89 6.30 13.69
N TRP A 156 6.37 6.12 12.47
CA TRP A 156 6.44 4.85 11.78
C TRP A 156 7.89 4.36 11.58
N TRP A 157 8.78 5.23 11.09
CA TRP A 157 10.22 4.89 10.97
C TRP A 157 10.86 4.61 12.33
N LEU A 158 10.53 5.41 13.37
CA LEU A 158 11.05 5.20 14.71
C LEU A 158 10.64 3.84 15.29
N ILE A 159 9.41 3.40 15.06
CA ILE A 159 8.95 2.09 15.52
C ILE A 159 9.67 0.97 14.76
N VAL A 160 9.82 1.10 13.44
CA VAL A 160 10.52 0.10 12.62
C VAL A 160 11.99 -0.03 13.04
N PHE A 161 12.72 1.08 13.11
CA PHE A 161 14.14 1.06 13.48
C PHE A 161 14.36 0.75 14.96
N GLY A 162 13.46 1.22 15.84
CA GLY A 162 13.49 0.87 17.26
C GLY A 162 13.26 -0.61 17.50
N GLY A 163 12.32 -1.22 16.76
CA GLY A 163 12.10 -2.67 16.78
C GLY A 163 13.31 -3.44 16.25
N MET A 164 13.94 -2.96 15.18
CA MET A 164 15.15 -3.58 14.62
C MET A 164 16.35 -3.50 15.58
N ALA A 165 16.46 -2.45 16.39
CA ALA A 165 17.55 -2.30 17.36
C ALA A 165 17.38 -3.17 18.63
N LEU A 166 16.18 -3.67 18.89
CA LEU A 166 15.87 -4.50 20.06
C LEU A 166 16.21 -5.98 19.84
N VAL A 167 16.27 -6.42 18.58
CA VAL A 167 16.54 -7.80 18.15
C VAL A 167 18.03 -7.96 17.85
#